data_AF-F2T5E7-F1
#
_entry.id   AF-F2T5E7-F1
#
_cell.length_a   1.000
_cell.length_b   1.000
_cell.length_c   1.000
_cell.angle_alpha   90.00
_cell.angle_beta   90.00
_cell.angle_gamma   90.00
#
_symmetry.space_group_name_H-M   'P 1'
#
loop_
_entity.id
_entity.type
_entity.pdbx_description
1 polymer ?
#
loop_
_entity_poly.entity_id
_entity_poly.type
_entity_poly.pdbx_seq_one_letter_code
_entity_poly.pdbx_strand_id
1 'polypeptide(L)'
;MAPPSTIFVIGVKGQKFDSQKELLEKKKGILEGQRAQLQAKKDKDAELKNLEDEIKQIDAELQKVDGDGLEELEQYIDPLVKTDDVFTEIYLGGNSYSPDACRKLGLLLRKQKKLQTIRLDDIFTGRLLNEIPTALYSILRPLLDVHTLQTIDLSDNAFGVNTKEPLVEFLRAHLPLRHLILNNNGLGPEAGTFIANALTELSEGKLKARSNPEIKYEVPALETIICGRNRLEAGSMEAWGRAIKANGKGLRTIRMKQNGIYSKGVVKLLNTGICHAPELEVFDLEDNTYGKDGSVALAAVLAGLPSLRELGVDDCALTAKGWLRVAKALSAGGNKRIEVLKLKGNEINGKGVRALIHVAKTSLPALKKVLLNANAFDEDNENIERLVELLRRRKELFGKDDEDDAWGLDELDELEGEEEEEEEEEEKEEEEEEEWEWESVADEAEAEIDIRAKADHILKDADLAENEPVAQDVDKAVDELGEKLKSTTI
;
A
#
# COMPACT_ATOMS: atom_id res chain seq x y z
N MET A 1 -29.18 9.11 -11.14
CA MET A 1 -28.03 9.09 -12.07
C MET A 1 -26.94 9.92 -11.45
N ALA A 2 -25.74 9.37 -11.25
CA ALA A 2 -24.58 10.17 -10.91
C ALA A 2 -24.32 11.18 -12.05
N PRO A 3 -23.87 12.40 -11.77
CA PRO A 3 -23.49 13.33 -12.83
C PRO A 3 -22.43 12.69 -13.74
N PRO A 4 -22.44 12.96 -15.05
CA PRO A 4 -21.46 12.39 -15.98
C PRO A 4 -20.04 12.79 -15.55
N SER A 5 -19.13 11.82 -15.51
CA SER A 5 -17.72 12.09 -15.18
C SER A 5 -17.10 12.98 -16.25
N THR A 6 -16.35 13.99 -15.82
CA THR A 6 -15.58 14.86 -16.70
C THR A 6 -14.11 14.70 -16.33
N ILE A 7 -13.41 13.90 -17.13
CA ILE A 7 -12.00 13.55 -16.94
C ILE A 7 -11.13 14.56 -17.66
N PHE A 8 -10.07 15.00 -17.00
CA PHE A 8 -9.03 15.85 -17.58
C PHE A 8 -7.65 15.25 -17.37
N VAL A 9 -6.88 15.14 -18.45
CA VAL A 9 -5.51 14.63 -18.42
C VAL A 9 -4.56 15.78 -18.70
N ILE A 10 -3.58 15.97 -17.83
CA ILE A 10 -2.55 17.01 -17.97
C ILE A 10 -1.29 16.38 -18.53
N GLY A 11 -0.83 16.92 -19.67
CA GLY A 11 0.37 16.49 -20.34
C GLY A 11 0.22 15.20 -21.14
N VAL A 12 1.33 14.77 -21.74
CA VAL A 12 1.51 13.53 -22.48
C VAL A 12 2.73 12.83 -21.90
N LYS A 13 2.61 11.53 -21.60
CA LYS A 13 3.62 10.72 -20.90
C LYS A 13 5.06 11.04 -21.36
N GLY A 14 5.92 11.33 -20.40
CA GLY A 14 7.34 11.63 -20.59
C GLY A 14 7.69 13.12 -20.59
N GLN A 15 6.73 14.02 -20.34
CA GLN A 15 7.00 15.46 -20.30
C GLN A 15 7.66 15.91 -18.99
N LYS A 16 8.44 16.99 -19.07
CA LYS A 16 9.04 17.64 -17.91
C LYS A 16 8.61 19.10 -17.88
N PHE A 17 7.87 19.48 -16.85
CA PHE A 17 7.39 20.83 -16.66
C PHE A 17 8.29 21.54 -15.64
N ASP A 18 9.33 22.20 -16.15
CA ASP A 18 10.24 23.05 -15.39
C ASP A 18 9.98 24.52 -15.71
N SER A 19 10.09 25.39 -14.71
CA SER A 19 10.08 26.83 -14.96
C SER A 19 11.42 27.26 -15.57
N GLN A 20 11.41 28.36 -16.34
CA GLN A 20 12.65 28.94 -16.86
C GLN A 20 13.66 29.22 -15.75
N LYS A 21 13.17 29.67 -14.58
CA LYS A 21 13.99 29.91 -13.39
C LYS A 21 14.65 28.62 -12.90
N GLU A 22 13.90 27.54 -12.76
CA GLU A 22 14.43 26.24 -12.31
C GLU A 22 15.44 25.66 -13.29
N LEU A 23 15.23 25.83 -14.60
CA LEU A 23 16.22 25.44 -15.62
C LEU A 23 17.54 26.19 -15.47
N LEU A 24 17.47 27.51 -15.20
CA LEU A 24 18.64 28.33 -14.95
C LEU A 24 19.34 27.96 -13.63
N GLU A 25 18.59 27.73 -12.55
CA GLU A 25 19.13 27.31 -11.25
C GLU A 25 19.83 25.94 -11.35
N LYS A 26 19.24 24.98 -12.07
CA LYS A 26 19.89 23.68 -12.35
C LYS A 26 21.18 23.85 -13.13
N LYS A 27 21.17 24.66 -14.19
CA LYS A 27 22.36 24.95 -14.99
C LYS A 27 23.45 25.60 -14.13
N LYS A 28 23.09 26.56 -13.28
CA LYS A 28 24.00 27.20 -12.33
C LYS A 28 24.62 26.17 -11.38
N GLY A 29 23.81 25.31 -10.76
CA GLY A 29 24.32 24.29 -9.83
C GLY A 29 25.33 23.33 -10.46
N ILE A 30 25.11 22.94 -11.72
CA ILE A 30 26.07 22.12 -12.48
C ILE A 30 27.39 22.87 -12.66
N LEU A 31 27.34 24.13 -13.10
CA LEU A 31 28.54 24.94 -13.31
C LEU A 31 29.28 25.22 -11.99
N GLU A 32 28.56 25.43 -10.89
CA GLU A 32 29.16 25.60 -9.56
C GLU A 32 29.87 24.32 -9.08
N GLY A 33 29.28 23.15 -9.34
CA GLY A 33 29.92 21.87 -9.07
C GLY A 33 31.19 21.67 -9.90
N GLN A 34 31.15 21.99 -11.20
CA GLN A 34 32.34 21.97 -12.07
C GLN A 34 33.40 22.95 -11.59
N ARG A 35 33.00 24.17 -11.22
CA ARG A 35 33.89 25.21 -10.68
C ARG A 35 34.61 24.70 -9.43
N ALA A 36 33.89 24.09 -8.48
CA ALA A 36 34.47 23.54 -7.27
C ALA A 36 35.48 22.42 -7.55
N GLN A 37 35.19 21.53 -8.51
CA GLN A 37 36.12 20.48 -8.94
C GLN A 37 37.39 21.03 -9.63
N LEU A 38 37.24 22.10 -10.40
CA LEU A 38 38.33 22.77 -11.11
C LEU A 38 39.23 23.58 -10.18
N GLN A 39 38.66 24.27 -9.19
CA GLN A 39 39.43 24.99 -8.16
C GLN A 39 40.36 24.06 -7.36
N ALA A 40 40.02 22.77 -7.25
CA ALA A 40 40.88 21.77 -6.61
C ALA A 40 42.11 21.38 -7.47
N LYS A 41 42.14 21.71 -8.77
CA LYS A 41 43.22 21.39 -9.72
C LYS A 41 43.99 22.67 -10.06
N LYS A 42 45.19 22.83 -9.50
CA LYS A 42 45.98 24.09 -9.43
C LYS A 42 46.40 24.78 -10.75
N ASP A 43 46.12 24.21 -11.94
CA ASP A 43 46.70 24.67 -13.22
C ASP A 43 45.65 25.00 -14.32
N LYS A 44 44.45 25.47 -13.95
CA LYS A 44 43.33 25.69 -14.89
C LYS A 44 42.62 27.06 -14.76
N ASP A 45 43.40 28.12 -14.56
CA ASP A 45 42.88 29.48 -14.33
C ASP A 45 41.97 30.03 -15.44
N ALA A 46 42.25 29.71 -16.71
CA ALA A 46 41.44 30.17 -17.84
C ALA A 46 40.07 29.46 -17.90
N GLU A 47 40.04 28.14 -17.65
CA GLU A 47 38.80 27.37 -17.58
C GLU A 47 37.95 27.81 -16.38
N LEU A 48 38.59 28.09 -15.25
CA LEU A 48 37.92 28.60 -14.05
C LEU A 48 37.24 29.95 -14.32
N LYS A 49 37.95 30.88 -14.97
CA LYS A 49 37.40 32.19 -15.32
C LYS A 49 36.18 32.07 -16.25
N ASN A 50 36.23 31.19 -17.24
CA ASN A 50 35.09 30.96 -18.14
C ASN A 50 33.86 30.48 -17.38
N LEU A 51 34.02 29.53 -16.45
CA LEU A 51 32.91 29.06 -15.59
C LEU A 51 32.35 30.17 -14.71
N GLU A 52 33.20 31.02 -14.13
CA GLU A 52 32.76 32.16 -13.33
C GLU A 52 31.98 33.19 -14.14
N ASP A 53 32.40 33.45 -15.38
CA ASP A 53 31.71 34.36 -16.28
C ASP A 53 30.36 33.78 -16.74
N GLU A 54 30.27 32.47 -17.02
CA GLU A 54 28.99 31.81 -17.30
C GLU A 54 28.04 31.83 -16.08
N ILE A 55 28.53 31.56 -14.87
CA ILE A 55 27.72 31.64 -13.65
C ILE A 55 27.18 33.07 -13.45
N LYS A 56 28.01 34.09 -13.63
CA LYS A 56 27.58 35.50 -13.56
C LYS A 56 26.53 35.83 -14.62
N GLN A 57 26.65 35.27 -15.81
CA GLN A 57 25.63 35.45 -16.85
C GLN A 57 24.30 34.85 -16.41
N ILE A 58 24.31 33.62 -15.88
CA ILE A 58 23.10 32.97 -15.37
C ILE A 58 22.50 33.76 -14.20
N ASP A 59 23.32 34.28 -13.28
CA ASP A 59 22.85 35.14 -12.19
C ASP A 59 22.15 36.40 -12.72
N ALA A 60 22.69 37.02 -13.77
CA ALA A 60 22.07 38.17 -14.42
C ALA A 60 20.78 37.81 -15.17
N GLU A 61 20.67 36.58 -15.71
CA GLU A 61 19.45 36.06 -16.32
C GLU A 61 18.38 35.77 -15.25
N LEU A 62 18.76 35.12 -14.13
CA LEU A 62 17.87 34.85 -12.99
C LEU A 62 17.27 36.13 -12.41
N GLN A 63 18.02 37.23 -12.38
CA GLN A 63 17.51 38.54 -11.95
C GLN A 63 16.48 39.16 -12.91
N LYS A 64 16.40 38.68 -14.16
CA LYS A 64 15.47 39.18 -15.19
C LYS A 64 14.26 38.30 -15.41
N VAL A 65 14.25 37.07 -14.87
CA VAL A 65 13.11 36.16 -14.98
C VAL A 65 12.04 36.62 -13.99
N ASP A 66 11.15 37.48 -14.45
CA ASP A 66 9.94 37.90 -13.72
C ASP A 66 8.80 36.91 -14.04
N GLY A 67 8.60 35.92 -13.16
CA GLY A 67 7.42 35.05 -13.17
C GLY A 67 7.67 33.55 -13.38
N ASP A 68 6.59 32.79 -13.25
CA ASP A 68 6.51 31.33 -13.27
C ASP A 68 6.60 30.78 -14.70
N GLY A 69 7.63 31.14 -15.48
CA GLY A 69 7.77 30.85 -16.91
C GLY A 69 7.65 29.35 -17.22
N LEU A 70 6.42 28.89 -17.42
CA LEU A 70 5.96 27.50 -17.52
C LEU A 70 5.19 27.32 -18.85
N GLU A 71 5.74 27.88 -19.92
CA GLU A 71 5.11 27.94 -21.24
C GLU A 71 4.70 26.56 -21.76
N GLU A 72 5.51 25.54 -21.49
CA GLU A 72 5.19 24.16 -21.84
C GLU A 72 3.95 23.65 -21.09
N LEU A 73 3.89 23.87 -19.77
CA LEU A 73 2.74 23.46 -18.96
C LEU A 73 1.47 24.21 -19.36
N GLU A 74 1.58 25.50 -19.68
CA GLU A 74 0.45 26.35 -20.06
C GLU A 74 -0.36 25.76 -21.22
N GLN A 75 0.31 25.13 -22.19
CA GLN A 75 -0.34 24.47 -23.33
C GLN A 75 -1.26 23.32 -22.91
N TYR A 76 -1.01 22.71 -21.74
CA TYR A 76 -1.76 21.56 -21.23
C TYR A 76 -2.75 21.90 -20.12
N ILE A 77 -2.72 23.11 -19.56
CA ILE A 77 -3.61 23.51 -18.44
C ILE A 77 -4.63 24.56 -18.83
N ASP A 78 -4.65 24.97 -20.10
CA ASP A 78 -5.59 25.95 -20.66
C ASP A 78 -7.06 25.72 -20.22
N PRO A 79 -7.60 24.48 -20.24
CA PRO A 79 -8.94 24.20 -19.73
C PRO A 79 -9.12 24.48 -18.24
N LEU A 80 -8.11 24.18 -17.40
CA LEU A 80 -8.13 24.48 -15.95
C LEU A 80 -8.00 25.97 -15.66
N VAL A 81 -7.38 26.74 -16.56
CA VAL A 81 -7.28 28.21 -16.44
C VAL A 81 -8.60 28.87 -16.85
N LYS A 82 -9.25 28.36 -17.91
CA LYS A 82 -10.47 28.94 -18.49
C LYS A 82 -11.74 28.55 -17.75
N THR A 83 -11.72 27.46 -16.99
CA THR A 83 -12.89 26.94 -16.30
C THR A 83 -12.63 26.72 -14.81
N ASP A 84 -13.53 27.27 -14.00
CA ASP A 84 -13.60 26.94 -12.59
C ASP A 84 -14.67 25.86 -12.43
N ASP A 85 -14.34 24.77 -11.74
CA ASP A 85 -15.31 23.79 -11.26
C ASP A 85 -16.05 22.96 -12.33
N VAL A 86 -15.27 22.35 -13.24
CA VAL A 86 -15.79 21.49 -14.32
C VAL A 86 -15.43 20.03 -14.12
N PHE A 87 -14.19 19.74 -13.71
CA PHE A 87 -13.65 18.39 -13.75
C PHE A 87 -13.99 17.61 -12.49
N THR A 88 -14.42 16.36 -12.68
CA THR A 88 -14.63 15.40 -11.59
C THR A 88 -13.40 14.54 -11.37
N GLU A 89 -12.55 14.40 -12.38
CA GLU A 89 -11.34 13.59 -12.32
C GLU A 89 -10.20 14.31 -13.03
N ILE A 90 -9.01 14.36 -12.42
CA ILE A 90 -7.83 14.98 -13.01
C ILE A 90 -6.62 14.05 -12.88
N TYR A 91 -5.97 13.74 -14.01
CA TYR A 91 -4.84 12.81 -14.08
C TYR A 91 -3.58 13.54 -14.55
N LEU A 92 -2.50 13.45 -13.78
CA LEU A 92 -1.23 14.11 -14.04
C LEU A 92 -0.13 13.13 -14.44
N GLY A 93 -0.38 11.83 -14.24
CA GLY A 93 0.68 10.85 -14.13
C GLY A 93 1.49 10.56 -15.39
N GLY A 94 2.70 10.08 -15.17
CA GLY A 94 3.69 9.78 -16.21
C GLY A 94 4.45 11.00 -16.71
N ASN A 95 4.51 12.08 -15.92
CA ASN A 95 5.17 13.33 -16.26
C ASN A 95 5.99 13.84 -15.06
N SER A 96 6.88 14.81 -15.26
CA SER A 96 7.74 15.30 -14.19
C SER A 96 7.47 16.77 -13.89
N TYR A 97 6.90 17.07 -12.72
CA TYR A 97 6.50 18.41 -12.33
C TYR A 97 7.47 19.01 -11.31
N SER A 98 7.91 20.22 -11.58
CA SER A 98 8.75 20.98 -10.68
C SER A 98 7.95 21.61 -9.53
N PRO A 99 8.63 22.11 -8.47
CA PRO A 99 7.97 22.91 -7.43
C PRO A 99 7.11 24.05 -7.98
N ASP A 100 7.59 24.82 -8.96
CA ASP A 100 6.81 25.90 -9.57
C ASP A 100 5.59 25.38 -10.34
N ALA A 101 5.76 24.30 -11.11
CA ALA A 101 4.66 23.65 -11.83
C ALA A 101 3.57 23.16 -10.85
N CYS A 102 3.98 22.48 -9.78
CA CYS A 102 3.08 22.01 -8.72
C CYS A 102 2.36 23.16 -8.00
N ARG A 103 3.06 24.28 -7.75
CA ARG A 103 2.45 25.49 -7.16
C ARG A 103 1.37 26.06 -8.07
N LYS A 104 1.64 26.21 -9.36
CA LYS A 104 0.65 26.71 -10.34
C LYS A 104 -0.54 25.78 -10.44
N LEU A 105 -0.30 24.47 -10.55
CA LEU A 105 -1.35 23.45 -10.59
C LEU A 105 -2.18 23.44 -9.32
N GLY A 106 -1.57 23.46 -8.14
CA GLY A 106 -2.25 23.47 -6.86
C GLY A 106 -3.25 24.63 -6.75
N LEU A 107 -2.87 25.84 -7.20
CA LEU A 107 -3.77 27.00 -7.23
C LEU A 107 -4.98 26.82 -8.16
N LEU A 108 -4.80 26.14 -9.29
CA LEU A 108 -5.90 25.84 -10.23
C LEU A 108 -6.80 24.71 -9.72
N LEU A 109 -6.20 23.65 -9.19
CA LEU A 109 -6.90 22.49 -8.63
C LEU A 109 -7.79 22.89 -7.45
N ARG A 110 -7.35 23.85 -6.62
CA ARG A 110 -8.14 24.42 -5.53
C ARG A 110 -9.52 24.92 -5.96
N LYS A 111 -9.67 25.35 -7.21
CA LYS A 111 -10.92 25.89 -7.76
C LYS A 111 -11.90 24.82 -8.23
N GLN A 112 -11.45 23.58 -8.39
CA GLN A 112 -12.26 22.47 -8.90
C GLN A 112 -13.08 21.84 -7.76
N LYS A 113 -14.22 22.45 -7.41
CA LYS A 113 -15.07 22.03 -6.29
C LYS A 113 -15.93 20.79 -6.54
N LYS A 114 -15.92 20.23 -7.75
CA LYS A 114 -16.53 18.96 -8.17
C LYS A 114 -15.50 17.84 -8.31
N LEU A 115 -14.21 18.13 -8.13
CA LEU A 115 -13.15 17.15 -8.25
C LEU A 115 -13.31 16.06 -7.19
N GLN A 116 -13.52 14.83 -7.63
CA GLN A 116 -13.72 13.64 -6.80
C GLN A 116 -12.49 12.75 -6.76
N THR A 117 -11.77 12.67 -7.88
CA THR A 117 -10.58 11.82 -8.03
C THR A 117 -9.41 12.64 -8.57
N ILE A 118 -8.25 12.50 -7.95
CA ILE A 118 -7.00 13.00 -8.52
C ILE A 118 -5.96 11.89 -8.60
N ARG A 119 -5.31 11.79 -9.76
CA ARG A 119 -4.22 10.87 -10.02
C ARG A 119 -2.91 11.62 -10.15
N LEU A 120 -2.10 11.49 -9.12
CA LEU A 120 -0.77 12.06 -8.95
C LEU A 120 0.30 10.95 -9.01
N ASP A 121 0.02 9.84 -9.70
CA ASP A 121 0.96 8.74 -9.87
C ASP A 121 2.12 9.11 -10.80
N ASP A 122 3.36 8.74 -10.46
CA ASP A 122 4.56 8.99 -11.31
C ASP A 122 4.68 10.46 -11.79
N ILE A 123 4.63 11.42 -10.84
CA ILE A 123 4.70 12.87 -11.13
C ILE A 123 6.09 13.49 -10.86
N PHE A 124 7.01 12.73 -10.26
CA PHE A 124 8.33 13.20 -9.84
C PHE A 124 9.50 12.42 -10.46
N THR A 125 9.26 11.71 -11.57
CA THR A 125 10.32 10.96 -12.27
C THR A 125 11.49 11.88 -12.63
N GLY A 126 12.69 11.51 -12.19
CA GLY A 126 13.91 12.28 -12.46
C GLY A 126 14.04 13.61 -11.70
N ARG A 127 13.16 13.90 -10.73
CA ARG A 127 13.31 15.05 -9.81
C ARG A 127 14.31 14.73 -8.71
N LEU A 128 14.95 15.78 -8.17
CA LEU A 128 15.85 15.62 -7.03
C LEU A 128 15.03 15.40 -5.75
N LEU A 129 15.51 14.55 -4.85
CA LEU A 129 14.81 14.21 -3.60
C LEU A 129 14.52 15.44 -2.72
N ASN A 130 15.34 16.48 -2.78
CA ASN A 130 15.15 17.73 -2.02
C ASN A 130 14.12 18.69 -2.64
N GLU A 131 13.74 18.49 -3.91
CA GLU A 131 12.69 19.28 -4.58
C GLU A 131 11.30 18.73 -4.28
N ILE A 132 11.20 17.40 -4.11
CA ILE A 132 9.95 16.67 -3.95
C ILE A 132 9.10 17.18 -2.77
N PRO A 133 9.63 17.44 -1.55
CA PRO A 133 8.82 17.94 -0.45
C PRO A 133 8.09 19.24 -0.77
N THR A 134 8.81 20.19 -1.39
CA THR A 134 8.25 21.50 -1.76
C THR A 134 7.19 21.36 -2.85
N ALA A 135 7.46 20.53 -3.86
CA ALA A 135 6.51 20.26 -4.93
C ALA A 135 5.25 19.56 -4.42
N LEU A 136 5.42 18.51 -3.61
CA LEU A 136 4.33 17.75 -3.01
C LEU A 136 3.48 18.62 -2.08
N TYR A 137 4.11 19.44 -1.24
CA TYR A 137 3.39 20.42 -0.42
C TYR A 137 2.56 21.39 -1.26
N SER A 138 3.16 21.90 -2.34
CA SER A 138 2.53 22.90 -3.21
C SER A 138 1.31 22.36 -3.96
N ILE A 139 1.28 21.05 -4.25
CA ILE A 139 0.13 20.41 -4.90
C ILE A 139 -0.90 19.87 -3.90
N LEU A 140 -0.49 19.29 -2.76
CA LEU A 140 -1.41 18.70 -1.78
C LEU A 140 -2.11 19.75 -0.91
N ARG A 141 -1.39 20.79 -0.47
CA ARG A 141 -1.94 21.78 0.47
C ARG A 141 -3.21 22.46 -0.07
N PRO A 142 -3.29 22.89 -1.35
CA PRO A 142 -4.51 23.48 -1.89
C PRO A 142 -5.67 22.50 -2.04
N LEU A 143 -5.40 21.18 -2.14
CA LEU A 143 -6.44 20.16 -2.25
C LEU A 143 -7.23 19.97 -0.94
N LEU A 144 -6.71 20.42 0.20
CA LEU A 144 -7.46 20.42 1.47
C LEU A 144 -8.74 21.27 1.40
N ASP A 145 -8.80 22.25 0.49
CA ASP A 145 -10.00 23.08 0.27
C ASP A 145 -10.99 22.46 -0.74
N VAL A 146 -10.68 21.28 -1.28
CA VAL A 146 -11.51 20.56 -2.25
C VAL A 146 -12.27 19.46 -1.52
N HIS A 147 -13.38 19.86 -0.88
CA HIS A 147 -14.14 18.98 0.00
C HIS A 147 -14.87 17.82 -0.69
N THR A 148 -14.88 17.79 -2.02
CA THR A 148 -15.43 16.71 -2.83
C THR A 148 -14.40 15.66 -3.23
N LEU A 149 -13.10 15.92 -2.99
CA LEU A 149 -12.02 15.03 -3.37
C LEU A 149 -11.98 13.81 -2.44
N GLN A 150 -12.45 12.67 -2.93
CA GLN A 150 -12.57 11.44 -2.15
C GLN A 150 -11.48 10.41 -2.50
N THR A 151 -10.93 10.46 -3.71
CA THR A 151 -9.90 9.52 -4.18
C THR A 151 -8.62 10.25 -4.52
N ILE A 152 -7.50 9.77 -3.97
CA ILE A 152 -6.17 10.24 -4.31
C ILE A 152 -5.25 9.06 -4.61
N ASP A 153 -4.63 9.09 -5.79
CA ASP A 153 -3.55 8.18 -6.16
C ASP A 153 -2.23 8.94 -6.16
N LEU A 154 -1.27 8.48 -5.38
CA LEU A 154 0.07 9.04 -5.22
C LEU A 154 1.15 8.02 -5.57
N SER A 155 0.79 6.93 -6.24
CA SER A 155 1.67 5.80 -6.51
C SER A 155 2.90 6.18 -7.33
N ASP A 156 3.94 5.35 -7.30
CA ASP A 156 5.12 5.48 -8.17
C ASP A 156 5.89 6.82 -8.01
N ASN A 157 5.79 7.43 -6.83
CA ASN A 157 6.59 8.61 -6.47
C ASN A 157 7.60 8.24 -5.38
N ALA A 158 8.88 8.50 -5.61
CA ALA A 158 9.95 8.19 -4.67
C ALA A 158 9.94 9.13 -3.45
N PHE A 159 8.99 8.92 -2.54
CA PHE A 159 8.86 9.74 -1.35
C PHE A 159 9.98 9.43 -0.35
N GLY A 160 10.11 8.17 0.07
CA GLY A 160 11.04 7.82 1.15
C GLY A 160 10.80 8.60 2.45
N VAL A 161 11.73 8.45 3.39
CA VAL A 161 11.60 9.06 4.73
C VAL A 161 11.73 10.59 4.73
N ASN A 162 12.49 11.15 3.78
CA ASN A 162 12.81 12.58 3.76
C ASN A 162 11.74 13.48 3.13
N THR A 163 10.69 12.88 2.56
CA THR A 163 9.63 13.66 1.87
C THR A 163 8.23 13.32 2.37
N LYS A 164 8.15 12.63 3.53
CA LYS A 164 6.90 12.16 4.11
C LYS A 164 6.06 13.29 4.71
N GLU A 165 6.66 14.39 5.13
CA GLU A 165 6.00 15.43 5.93
C GLU A 165 4.79 16.06 5.22
N PRO A 166 4.86 16.47 3.93
CA PRO A 166 3.69 16.98 3.23
C PRO A 166 2.57 15.95 3.09
N LEU A 167 2.93 14.66 2.94
CA LEU A 167 1.98 13.57 2.85
C LEU A 167 1.27 13.34 4.19
N VAL A 168 2.02 13.29 5.29
CA VAL A 168 1.49 13.17 6.66
C VAL A 168 0.54 14.34 6.96
N GLU A 169 0.93 15.58 6.64
CA GLU A 169 0.09 16.76 6.87
C GLU A 169 -1.23 16.67 6.11
N PHE A 170 -1.19 16.27 4.84
CA PHE A 170 -2.38 16.12 4.01
C PHE A 170 -3.30 15.00 4.55
N LEU A 171 -2.75 13.81 4.80
CA LEU A 171 -3.54 12.62 5.16
C LEU A 171 -4.30 12.80 6.46
N ARG A 172 -3.69 13.39 7.50
CA ARG A 172 -4.40 13.64 8.77
C ARG A 172 -5.49 14.71 8.68
N ALA A 173 -5.40 15.60 7.69
CA ALA A 173 -6.27 16.78 7.58
C ALA A 173 -7.39 16.62 6.54
N HIS A 174 -7.22 15.78 5.51
CA HIS A 174 -8.17 15.67 4.40
C HIS A 174 -9.39 14.82 4.75
N LEU A 175 -10.30 15.41 5.53
CA LEU A 175 -11.55 14.77 6.00
C LEU A 175 -12.40 14.09 4.92
N PRO A 176 -12.47 14.55 3.66
CA PRO A 176 -13.24 13.86 2.62
C PRO A 176 -12.64 12.54 2.12
N LEU A 177 -11.38 12.22 2.45
CA LEU A 177 -10.66 11.06 1.91
C LEU A 177 -11.44 9.74 2.10
N ARG A 178 -11.72 9.04 1.01
CA ARG A 178 -12.42 7.74 0.98
C ARG A 178 -11.53 6.63 0.44
N HIS A 179 -10.70 6.94 -0.56
CA HIS A 179 -9.82 5.98 -1.22
C HIS A 179 -8.40 6.55 -1.31
N LEU A 180 -7.47 5.87 -0.62
CA LEU A 180 -6.04 6.19 -0.65
C LEU A 180 -5.30 5.11 -1.45
N ILE A 181 -4.63 5.52 -2.52
CA ILE A 181 -3.70 4.68 -3.28
C ILE A 181 -2.30 5.28 -3.17
N LEU A 182 -1.39 4.51 -2.58
CA LEU A 182 -0.04 4.90 -2.22
C LEU A 182 0.90 3.72 -2.46
N ASN A 183 0.93 3.19 -3.69
CA ASN A 183 1.79 2.07 -4.06
C ASN A 183 3.19 2.53 -4.50
N ASN A 184 4.21 1.74 -4.20
CA ASN A 184 5.56 1.92 -4.77
C ASN A 184 6.15 3.31 -4.52
N ASN A 185 6.10 3.78 -3.26
CA ASN A 185 6.61 5.08 -2.85
C ASN A 185 7.94 5.01 -2.08
N GLY A 186 8.46 3.81 -1.85
CA GLY A 186 9.73 3.59 -1.16
C GLY A 186 9.75 4.12 0.27
N LEU A 187 8.61 4.11 0.97
CA LEU A 187 8.43 4.71 2.30
C LEU A 187 9.42 4.18 3.35
N GLY A 188 9.60 2.86 3.40
CA GLY A 188 10.27 2.18 4.50
C GLY A 188 9.40 2.11 5.77
N PRO A 189 9.85 1.38 6.81
CA PRO A 189 9.09 1.21 8.04
C PRO A 189 8.87 2.53 8.79
N GLU A 190 9.86 3.41 8.83
CA GLU A 190 9.75 4.68 9.55
C GLU A 190 8.67 5.59 8.94
N ALA A 191 8.76 5.88 7.64
CA ALA A 191 7.73 6.70 7.00
C ALA A 191 6.37 5.98 7.01
N GLY A 192 6.36 4.65 6.83
CA GLY A 192 5.16 3.83 6.99
C GLY A 192 4.43 4.05 8.32
N THR A 193 5.17 4.12 9.43
CA THR A 193 4.62 4.44 10.75
C THR A 193 3.99 5.82 10.80
N PHE A 194 4.65 6.84 10.26
CA PHE A 194 4.09 8.20 10.21
C PHE A 194 2.80 8.27 9.36
N ILE A 195 2.75 7.56 8.23
CA ILE A 195 1.54 7.47 7.40
C ILE A 195 0.41 6.79 8.17
N ALA A 196 0.68 5.66 8.84
CA ALA A 196 -0.33 4.97 9.63
C ALA A 196 -0.87 5.83 10.80
N ASN A 197 0.02 6.55 11.49
CA ASN A 197 -0.38 7.49 12.54
C ASN A 197 -1.26 8.63 11.99
N ALA A 198 -0.91 9.17 10.82
CA ALA A 198 -1.74 10.18 10.15
C ALA A 198 -3.16 9.66 9.82
N LEU A 199 -3.29 8.40 9.41
CA LEU A 199 -4.59 7.77 9.16
C LEU A 199 -5.40 7.51 10.45
N THR A 200 -4.72 7.33 11.58
CA THR A 200 -5.36 7.24 12.90
C THR A 200 -5.92 8.62 13.30
N GLU A 201 -5.10 9.67 13.19
CA GLU A 201 -5.52 11.06 13.39
C GLU A 201 -6.68 11.46 12.46
N LEU A 202 -6.63 11.04 11.19
CA LEU A 202 -7.72 11.26 10.23
C LEU A 202 -9.03 10.65 10.72
N SER A 203 -9.01 9.43 11.27
CA SER A 203 -10.23 8.79 11.79
C SER A 203 -10.85 9.63 12.93
N GLU A 204 -10.02 10.08 13.88
CA GLU A 204 -10.49 10.96 14.95
C GLU A 204 -11.05 12.28 14.40
N GLY A 205 -10.36 12.88 13.42
CA GLY A 205 -10.80 14.07 12.72
C GLY A 205 -12.16 13.88 12.06
N LYS A 206 -12.37 12.76 11.37
CA LYS A 206 -13.65 12.40 10.73
C LYS A 206 -14.77 12.24 11.76
N LEU A 207 -14.52 11.59 12.90
CA LEU A 207 -15.52 11.41 13.96
C LEU A 207 -15.96 12.76 14.56
N LYS A 208 -15.00 13.62 14.89
CA LYS A 208 -15.25 14.99 15.39
C LYS A 208 -16.01 15.81 14.35
N ALA A 209 -15.60 15.71 13.09
CA ALA A 209 -16.18 16.46 11.98
C ALA A 209 -17.64 16.08 11.70
N ARG A 210 -18.00 14.79 11.74
CA ARG A 210 -19.38 14.32 11.53
C ARG A 210 -20.38 14.85 12.58
N SER A 211 -19.89 15.24 13.75
CA SER A 211 -20.71 15.80 14.83
C SER A 211 -20.74 17.33 14.82
N ASN A 212 -19.98 17.98 13.93
CA ASN A 212 -19.85 19.43 13.86
C ASN A 212 -20.84 20.03 12.84
N PRO A 213 -21.82 20.84 13.28
CA PRO A 213 -22.82 21.44 12.38
C PRO A 213 -22.25 22.47 11.40
N GLU A 214 -21.04 22.99 11.65
CA GLU A 214 -20.38 23.94 10.75
C GLU A 214 -19.80 23.26 9.50
N ILE A 215 -19.59 21.95 9.55
CA ILE A 215 -19.10 21.17 8.41
C ILE A 215 -20.30 20.80 7.52
N LYS A 216 -20.41 21.49 6.39
CA LYS A 216 -21.54 21.39 5.45
C LYS A 216 -21.26 20.51 4.24
N TYR A 217 -20.26 19.64 4.33
CA TYR A 217 -19.88 18.70 3.27
C TYR A 217 -19.80 17.27 3.82
N GLU A 218 -19.85 16.28 2.92
CA GLU A 218 -19.79 14.86 3.28
C GLU A 218 -18.42 14.50 3.88
N VAL A 219 -18.42 13.78 5.00
CA VAL A 219 -17.22 13.23 5.63
C VAL A 219 -17.33 11.70 5.62
N PRO A 220 -17.00 11.03 4.50
CA PRO A 220 -17.20 9.59 4.34
C PRO A 220 -16.26 8.78 5.24
N ALA A 221 -16.52 7.48 5.36
CA ALA A 221 -15.56 6.55 5.97
C ALA A 221 -14.36 6.39 5.02
N LEU A 222 -13.21 6.00 5.56
CA LEU A 222 -12.11 5.53 4.73
C LEU A 222 -12.46 4.11 4.29
N GLU A 223 -12.61 3.89 2.99
CA GLU A 223 -13.09 2.61 2.42
C GLU A 223 -11.96 1.81 1.78
N THR A 224 -10.91 2.47 1.29
CA THR A 224 -9.81 1.81 0.58
C THR A 224 -8.45 2.32 1.04
N ILE A 225 -7.57 1.37 1.37
CA ILE A 225 -6.14 1.58 1.59
C ILE A 225 -5.39 0.64 0.66
N ILE A 226 -4.66 1.21 -0.29
CA ILE A 226 -3.73 0.47 -1.16
C ILE A 226 -2.34 1.04 -0.89
N CYS A 227 -1.47 0.25 -0.28
CA CYS A 227 -0.16 0.68 0.22
C CYS A 227 0.90 -0.42 0.08
N GLY A 228 1.02 -0.99 -1.12
CA GLY A 228 1.99 -2.01 -1.48
C GLY A 228 3.34 -1.44 -1.96
N ARG A 229 4.35 -2.32 -2.07
CA ARG A 229 5.69 -1.98 -2.61
C ARG A 229 6.37 -0.82 -1.88
N ASN A 230 6.15 -0.69 -0.58
CA ASN A 230 6.66 0.40 0.24
C ASN A 230 7.72 -0.03 1.24
N ARG A 231 8.06 -1.32 1.29
CA ARG A 231 8.97 -1.88 2.31
C ARG A 231 8.54 -1.49 3.71
N LEU A 232 7.25 -1.64 4.01
CA LEU A 232 6.70 -1.30 5.31
C LEU A 232 7.28 -2.16 6.43
N GLU A 233 7.67 -3.40 6.10
CA GLU A 233 8.34 -4.36 6.98
C GLU A 233 7.59 -4.58 8.32
N ALA A 234 8.14 -5.39 9.23
CA ALA A 234 7.47 -5.64 10.51
C ALA A 234 7.41 -4.40 11.42
N GLY A 235 8.37 -3.46 11.28
CA GLY A 235 8.55 -2.31 12.18
C GLY A 235 7.41 -1.29 12.18
N SER A 236 6.58 -1.27 11.13
CA SER A 236 5.43 -0.34 11.04
C SER A 236 4.08 -1.00 11.30
N MET A 237 4.02 -2.33 11.44
CA MET A 237 2.75 -3.07 11.47
C MET A 237 1.90 -2.79 12.71
N GLU A 238 2.51 -2.34 13.80
CA GLU A 238 1.76 -1.93 14.98
C GLU A 238 0.95 -0.65 14.71
N ALA A 239 1.60 0.37 14.14
CA ALA A 239 0.94 1.60 13.75
C ALA A 239 -0.13 1.34 12.68
N TRP A 240 0.16 0.49 11.68
CA TRP A 240 -0.85 0.08 10.69
C TRP A 240 -2.03 -0.67 11.32
N GLY A 241 -1.76 -1.55 12.29
CA GLY A 241 -2.81 -2.21 13.07
C GLY A 241 -3.73 -1.20 13.77
N ARG A 242 -3.17 -0.20 14.46
CA ARG A 242 -3.94 0.91 15.06
C ARG A 242 -4.74 1.68 14.03
N ALA A 243 -4.13 2.03 12.90
CA ALA A 243 -4.77 2.79 11.82
C ALA A 243 -5.97 2.04 11.24
N ILE A 244 -5.82 0.73 10.96
CA ILE A 244 -6.89 -0.12 10.44
C ILE A 244 -7.99 -0.28 11.49
N LYS A 245 -7.65 -0.53 12.75
CA LYS A 245 -8.64 -0.60 13.83
C LYS A 245 -9.45 0.69 13.95
N ALA A 246 -8.79 1.85 13.91
CA ALA A 246 -9.44 3.15 13.99
C ALA A 246 -10.37 3.41 12.80
N ASN A 247 -10.08 2.84 11.62
CA ASN A 247 -10.86 2.99 10.40
C ASN A 247 -11.73 1.77 10.07
N GLY A 248 -11.77 0.74 10.92
CA GLY A 248 -12.30 -0.58 10.57
C GLY A 248 -13.78 -0.59 10.21
N LYS A 249 -14.56 0.37 10.74
CA LYS A 249 -15.96 0.58 10.35
C LYS A 249 -16.04 1.34 9.02
N GLY A 250 -16.51 0.66 7.98
CA GLY A 250 -16.58 1.17 6.62
C GLY A 250 -15.37 0.85 5.74
N LEU A 251 -14.30 0.26 6.30
CA LEU A 251 -13.14 -0.15 5.51
C LEU A 251 -13.48 -1.42 4.70
N ARG A 252 -13.38 -1.32 3.37
CA ARG A 252 -13.77 -2.38 2.42
C ARG A 252 -12.59 -3.03 1.73
N THR A 253 -11.50 -2.30 1.53
CA THR A 253 -10.34 -2.79 0.77
C THR A 253 -9.03 -2.46 1.47
N ILE A 254 -8.22 -3.49 1.72
CA ILE A 254 -6.82 -3.37 2.11
C ILE A 254 -5.99 -4.18 1.11
N ARG A 255 -5.05 -3.50 0.44
CA ARG A 255 -4.00 -4.15 -0.35
C ARG A 255 -2.64 -3.62 0.10
N MET A 256 -1.80 -4.48 0.69
CA MET A 256 -0.45 -4.11 1.16
C MET A 256 0.58 -5.11 0.64
N LYS A 257 0.54 -5.37 -0.66
CA LYS A 257 1.40 -6.33 -1.37
C LYS A 257 2.88 -5.97 -1.31
N GLN A 258 3.77 -6.95 -1.38
CA GLN A 258 5.19 -6.75 -1.63
C GLN A 258 5.84 -5.74 -0.66
N ASN A 259 5.55 -5.86 0.64
CA ASN A 259 6.03 -4.92 1.65
C ASN A 259 7.14 -5.48 2.53
N GLY A 260 7.57 -6.72 2.29
CA GLY A 260 8.56 -7.40 3.12
C GLY A 260 8.07 -7.56 4.57
N ILE A 261 6.75 -7.73 4.77
CA ILE A 261 6.18 -7.95 6.10
C ILE A 261 6.41 -9.41 6.47
N TYR A 262 7.37 -9.66 7.36
CA TYR A 262 7.64 -11.00 7.86
C TYR A 262 6.62 -11.44 8.92
N SER A 263 6.65 -12.73 9.26
CA SER A 263 5.66 -13.43 10.10
C SER A 263 5.18 -12.65 11.33
N LYS A 264 6.10 -12.09 12.14
CA LYS A 264 5.74 -11.28 13.32
C LYS A 264 4.90 -10.04 12.97
N GLY A 265 5.24 -9.37 11.87
CA GLY A 265 4.50 -8.21 11.37
C GLY A 265 3.11 -8.61 10.85
N VAL A 266 3.02 -9.72 10.12
CA VAL A 266 1.73 -10.26 9.63
C VAL A 266 0.82 -10.60 10.81
N VAL A 267 1.32 -11.36 11.79
CA VAL A 267 0.57 -11.70 13.02
C VAL A 267 0.09 -10.44 13.74
N LYS A 268 0.96 -9.43 13.87
CA LYS A 268 0.60 -8.17 14.50
C LYS A 268 -0.54 -7.48 13.74
N LEU A 269 -0.39 -7.28 12.43
CA LEU A 269 -1.37 -6.61 11.57
C LEU A 269 -2.74 -7.30 11.59
N LEU A 270 -2.75 -8.63 11.48
CA LEU A 270 -3.97 -9.44 11.51
C LEU A 270 -4.69 -9.29 12.86
N ASN A 271 -3.96 -9.46 13.95
CA ASN A 271 -4.54 -9.48 15.29
C ASN A 271 -4.93 -8.09 15.79
N THR A 272 -4.21 -7.02 15.47
CA THR A 272 -4.51 -5.68 16.01
C THR A 272 -5.31 -4.79 15.06
N GLY A 273 -5.27 -5.07 13.76
CA GLY A 273 -5.98 -4.30 12.74
C GLY A 273 -7.12 -5.07 12.10
N ILE A 274 -6.79 -6.09 11.31
CA ILE A 274 -7.74 -6.77 10.41
C ILE A 274 -8.93 -7.38 11.17
N CYS A 275 -8.72 -7.91 12.37
CA CYS A 275 -9.79 -8.48 13.20
C CYS A 275 -10.91 -7.47 13.59
N HIS A 276 -10.64 -6.17 13.43
CA HIS A 276 -11.56 -5.06 13.69
C HIS A 276 -12.20 -4.47 12.42
N ALA A 277 -12.02 -5.09 11.25
CA ALA A 277 -12.59 -4.65 9.98
C ALA A 277 -13.64 -5.65 9.42
N PRO A 278 -14.83 -5.79 10.05
CA PRO A 278 -15.82 -6.81 9.67
C PRO A 278 -16.52 -6.56 8.31
N GLU A 279 -16.40 -5.33 7.78
CA GLU A 279 -16.94 -4.90 6.50
C GLU A 279 -15.92 -5.06 5.35
N LEU A 280 -14.74 -5.63 5.63
CA LEU A 280 -13.69 -5.85 4.65
C LEU A 280 -14.16 -6.83 3.57
N GLU A 281 -14.09 -6.40 2.32
CA GLU A 281 -14.46 -7.18 1.13
C GLU A 281 -13.22 -7.67 0.38
N VAL A 282 -12.11 -6.93 0.43
CA VAL A 282 -10.86 -7.29 -0.24
C VAL A 282 -9.71 -7.20 0.76
N PHE A 283 -9.03 -8.32 0.99
CA PHE A 283 -7.83 -8.40 1.78
C PHE A 283 -6.72 -9.05 0.97
N ASP A 284 -5.66 -8.30 0.67
CA ASP A 284 -4.57 -8.78 -0.18
C ASP A 284 -3.21 -8.38 0.42
N LEU A 285 -2.45 -9.38 0.89
CA LEU A 285 -1.08 -9.25 1.38
C LEU A 285 -0.10 -10.09 0.56
N GLU A 286 -0.36 -10.27 -0.73
CA GLU A 286 0.54 -10.96 -1.67
C GLU A 286 2.02 -10.57 -1.46
N ASP A 287 2.91 -11.55 -1.57
CA ASP A 287 4.37 -11.42 -1.43
C ASP A 287 4.76 -10.75 -0.09
N ASN A 288 4.26 -11.33 1.00
CA ASN A 288 4.71 -11.10 2.36
C ASN A 288 4.84 -12.45 3.09
N THR A 289 5.77 -12.60 4.02
CA THR A 289 6.05 -13.91 4.61
C THR A 289 5.17 -14.18 5.83
N TYR A 290 4.18 -15.07 5.70
CA TYR A 290 3.30 -15.45 6.80
C TYR A 290 3.99 -16.43 7.75
N GLY A 291 4.58 -17.50 7.19
CA GLY A 291 5.06 -18.66 7.95
C GLY A 291 3.95 -19.31 8.80
N LYS A 292 4.36 -20.20 9.72
CA LYS A 292 3.43 -20.93 10.59
C LYS A 292 2.51 -19.99 11.38
N ASP A 293 3.09 -19.05 12.14
CA ASP A 293 2.31 -18.19 13.05
C ASP A 293 1.38 -17.24 12.28
N GLY A 294 1.81 -16.76 11.12
CA GLY A 294 0.96 -15.94 10.24
C GLY A 294 -0.23 -16.71 9.70
N SER A 295 -0.05 -17.98 9.32
CA SER A 295 -1.15 -18.84 8.87
C SER A 295 -2.18 -19.12 9.98
N VAL A 296 -1.71 -19.32 11.22
CA VAL A 296 -2.58 -19.47 12.40
C VAL A 296 -3.36 -18.17 12.64
N ALA A 297 -2.69 -17.03 12.65
CA ALA A 297 -3.35 -15.73 12.82
C ALA A 297 -4.37 -15.46 11.70
N LEU A 298 -4.06 -15.82 10.45
CA LEU A 298 -4.98 -15.66 9.32
C LEU A 298 -6.24 -16.51 9.52
N ALA A 299 -6.08 -17.79 9.82
CA ALA A 299 -7.18 -18.70 10.12
C ALA A 299 -8.08 -18.15 11.25
N ALA A 300 -7.45 -17.59 12.28
CA ALA A 300 -8.13 -17.05 13.44
C ALA A 300 -9.00 -15.81 13.09
N VAL A 301 -8.52 -14.90 12.24
CA VAL A 301 -9.26 -13.67 11.91
C VAL A 301 -10.35 -13.85 10.86
N LEU A 302 -10.26 -14.88 10.00
CA LEU A 302 -11.20 -15.10 8.89
C LEU A 302 -12.66 -15.22 9.35
N ALA A 303 -12.90 -15.85 10.51
CA ALA A 303 -14.24 -15.96 11.10
C ALA A 303 -14.89 -14.59 11.38
N GLY A 304 -14.08 -13.54 11.58
CA GLY A 304 -14.51 -12.17 11.81
C GLY A 304 -14.75 -11.34 10.54
N LEU A 305 -14.56 -11.91 9.34
CA LEU A 305 -14.63 -11.21 8.05
C LEU A 305 -15.78 -11.73 7.15
N PRO A 306 -17.05 -11.61 7.58
CA PRO A 306 -18.19 -12.19 6.86
C PRO A 306 -18.45 -11.56 5.48
N SER A 307 -17.90 -10.36 5.25
CA SER A 307 -18.08 -9.60 4.00
C SER A 307 -17.02 -9.91 2.95
N LEU A 308 -16.01 -10.73 3.28
CA LEU A 308 -14.85 -10.97 2.43
C LEU A 308 -15.26 -11.62 1.10
N ARG A 309 -14.80 -11.02 0.00
CA ARG A 309 -14.99 -11.43 -1.39
C ARG A 309 -13.70 -11.88 -2.04
N GLU A 310 -12.58 -11.22 -1.72
CA GLU A 310 -11.27 -11.54 -2.27
C GLU A 310 -10.27 -11.71 -1.12
N LEU A 311 -9.63 -12.89 -1.09
CA LEU A 311 -8.49 -13.17 -0.23
C LEU A 311 -7.26 -13.39 -1.11
N GLY A 312 -6.31 -12.46 -1.04
CA GLY A 312 -5.04 -12.51 -1.74
C GLY A 312 -3.89 -12.85 -0.80
N VAL A 313 -3.33 -14.04 -0.99
CA VAL A 313 -2.17 -14.55 -0.24
C VAL A 313 -1.19 -15.25 -1.18
N ASP A 314 -1.06 -14.77 -2.42
CA ASP A 314 -0.05 -15.24 -3.37
C ASP A 314 1.36 -15.02 -2.81
N ASP A 315 2.26 -15.97 -3.04
CA ASP A 315 3.68 -15.93 -2.65
C ASP A 315 3.90 -15.62 -1.15
N CYS A 316 3.04 -16.18 -0.29
CA CYS A 316 3.02 -15.85 1.14
C CYS A 316 3.73 -16.86 2.07
N ALA A 317 4.30 -17.93 1.50
CA ALA A 317 4.91 -19.03 2.25
C ALA A 317 4.00 -19.59 3.36
N LEU A 318 2.72 -19.85 3.02
CA LEU A 318 1.76 -20.45 3.95
C LEU A 318 2.14 -21.88 4.32
N THR A 319 2.80 -22.63 3.43
CA THR A 319 3.04 -24.08 3.51
C THR A 319 1.75 -24.90 3.41
N ALA A 320 1.86 -26.17 3.00
CA ALA A 320 0.73 -27.11 3.01
C ALA A 320 0.00 -27.16 4.37
N LYS A 321 0.75 -27.17 5.48
CA LYS A 321 0.18 -27.19 6.84
C LYS A 321 -0.54 -25.90 7.21
N GLY A 322 -0.04 -24.75 6.77
CA GLY A 322 -0.69 -23.46 7.02
C GLY A 322 -1.96 -23.32 6.18
N TRP A 323 -1.92 -23.73 4.91
CA TRP A 323 -3.11 -23.75 4.06
C TRP A 323 -4.21 -24.65 4.64
N LEU A 324 -3.90 -25.85 5.12
CA LEU A 324 -4.91 -26.74 5.74
C LEU A 324 -5.63 -26.07 6.92
N ARG A 325 -4.92 -25.25 7.72
CA ARG A 325 -5.52 -24.47 8.81
C ARG A 325 -6.46 -23.39 8.28
N VAL A 326 -6.04 -22.68 7.23
CA VAL A 326 -6.86 -21.66 6.57
C VAL A 326 -8.11 -22.28 5.95
N ALA A 327 -7.97 -23.38 5.20
CA ALA A 327 -9.08 -24.12 4.62
C ALA A 327 -10.08 -24.58 5.68
N LYS A 328 -9.59 -25.02 6.83
CA LYS A 328 -10.43 -25.37 7.97
C LYS A 328 -11.20 -24.19 8.54
N ALA A 329 -10.54 -23.06 8.76
CA ALA A 329 -11.19 -21.84 9.21
C ALA A 329 -12.25 -21.35 8.21
N LEU A 330 -11.99 -21.46 6.91
CA LEU A 330 -12.96 -21.16 5.86
C LEU A 330 -14.16 -22.12 5.87
N SER A 331 -13.93 -23.40 6.22
CA SER A 331 -15.00 -24.39 6.32
C SER A 331 -15.88 -24.23 7.57
N ALA A 332 -15.29 -23.81 8.69
CA ALA A 332 -16.03 -23.50 9.92
C ALA A 332 -16.64 -22.08 9.90
N GLY A 333 -16.10 -21.20 9.06
CA GLY A 333 -16.40 -19.79 9.01
C GLY A 333 -17.70 -19.42 8.28
N GLY A 334 -18.01 -18.13 8.34
CA GLY A 334 -19.17 -17.51 7.68
C GLY A 334 -18.88 -16.89 6.32
N ASN A 335 -17.70 -17.14 5.72
CA ASN A 335 -17.16 -16.42 4.56
C ASN A 335 -17.82 -16.81 3.22
N LYS A 336 -19.15 -16.87 3.18
CA LYS A 336 -19.94 -17.34 2.02
C LYS A 336 -19.88 -16.43 0.79
N ARG A 337 -19.28 -15.24 0.94
CA ARG A 337 -19.17 -14.21 -0.09
C ARG A 337 -17.83 -14.24 -0.85
N ILE A 338 -16.90 -15.12 -0.47
CA ILE A 338 -15.62 -15.23 -1.17
C ILE A 338 -15.88 -15.67 -2.62
N GLU A 339 -15.47 -14.81 -3.54
CA GLU A 339 -15.54 -14.95 -4.99
C GLU A 339 -14.16 -15.30 -5.58
N VAL A 340 -13.07 -14.82 -4.96
CA VAL A 340 -11.69 -14.99 -5.44
C VAL A 340 -10.76 -15.43 -4.31
N LEU A 341 -10.05 -16.54 -4.54
CA LEU A 341 -8.93 -16.99 -3.71
C LEU A 341 -7.64 -16.92 -4.53
N LYS A 342 -6.64 -16.18 -4.05
CA LYS A 342 -5.32 -16.16 -4.67
C LYS A 342 -4.31 -16.85 -3.75
N LEU A 343 -3.86 -18.02 -4.17
CA LEU A 343 -3.06 -18.98 -3.40
C LEU A 343 -1.78 -19.41 -4.13
N LYS A 344 -1.38 -18.70 -5.18
CA LYS A 344 -0.17 -18.98 -5.96
C LYS A 344 1.06 -19.03 -5.04
N GLY A 345 2.03 -19.91 -5.27
CA GLY A 345 3.34 -19.79 -4.60
C GLY A 345 3.34 -20.07 -3.09
N ASN A 346 2.54 -21.02 -2.60
CA ASN A 346 2.37 -21.26 -1.16
C ASN A 346 2.80 -22.64 -0.67
N GLU A 347 3.48 -23.43 -1.51
CA GLU A 347 3.88 -24.82 -1.20
C GLU A 347 2.67 -25.69 -0.80
N ILE A 348 1.51 -25.46 -1.43
CA ILE A 348 0.30 -26.28 -1.25
C ILE A 348 0.51 -27.60 -1.98
N ASN A 349 0.29 -28.73 -1.31
CA ASN A 349 0.41 -30.06 -1.91
C ASN A 349 -0.95 -30.67 -2.26
N GLY A 350 -0.95 -31.89 -2.81
CA GLY A 350 -2.18 -32.60 -3.21
C GLY A 350 -3.24 -32.72 -2.09
N LYS A 351 -2.82 -32.93 -0.83
CA LYS A 351 -3.73 -32.91 0.33
C LYS A 351 -4.39 -31.54 0.52
N GLY A 352 -3.61 -30.47 0.33
CA GLY A 352 -4.10 -29.09 0.35
C GLY A 352 -5.10 -28.79 -0.76
N VAL A 353 -4.87 -29.31 -1.98
CA VAL A 353 -5.84 -29.19 -3.10
C VAL A 353 -7.13 -29.94 -2.78
N ARG A 354 -7.05 -31.17 -2.24
CA ARG A 354 -8.23 -31.94 -1.78
C ARG A 354 -9.05 -31.12 -0.76
N ALA A 355 -8.39 -30.46 0.18
CA ALA A 355 -9.05 -29.58 1.16
C ALA A 355 -9.69 -28.34 0.51
N LEU A 356 -9.03 -27.74 -0.49
CA LEU A 356 -9.60 -26.63 -1.28
C LEU A 356 -10.90 -27.04 -1.98
N ILE A 357 -10.91 -28.23 -2.62
CA ILE A 357 -12.13 -28.76 -3.25
C ILE A 357 -13.25 -28.93 -2.24
N HIS A 358 -12.92 -29.51 -1.09
CA HIS A 358 -13.90 -29.72 -0.03
C HIS A 358 -14.54 -28.39 0.39
N VAL A 359 -13.72 -27.39 0.75
CA VAL A 359 -14.23 -26.09 1.22
C VAL A 359 -14.95 -25.31 0.12
N ALA A 360 -14.50 -25.40 -1.13
CA ALA A 360 -15.16 -24.80 -2.28
C ALA A 360 -16.59 -25.35 -2.46
N LYS A 361 -16.79 -26.66 -2.26
CA LYS A 361 -18.10 -27.32 -2.37
C LYS A 361 -19.01 -27.03 -1.18
N THR A 362 -18.48 -27.09 0.04
CA THR A 362 -19.30 -27.06 1.27
C THR A 362 -19.56 -25.66 1.78
N SER A 363 -18.59 -24.74 1.63
CA SER A 363 -18.55 -23.51 2.43
C SER A 363 -18.40 -22.23 1.61
N LEU A 364 -17.88 -22.30 0.38
CA LEU A 364 -17.67 -21.15 -0.51
C LEU A 364 -18.58 -21.20 -1.75
N PRO A 365 -19.90 -20.98 -1.60
CA PRO A 365 -20.85 -21.09 -2.71
C PRO A 365 -20.67 -20.02 -3.78
N ALA A 366 -20.09 -18.86 -3.43
CA ALA A 366 -19.85 -17.75 -4.34
C ALA A 366 -18.51 -17.82 -5.09
N LEU A 367 -17.65 -18.81 -4.79
CA LEU A 367 -16.30 -18.89 -5.36
C LEU A 367 -16.37 -19.03 -6.88
N LYS A 368 -15.71 -18.09 -7.57
CA LYS A 368 -15.62 -17.97 -9.04
C LYS A 368 -14.24 -18.30 -9.56
N LYS A 369 -13.20 -17.77 -8.89
CA LYS A 369 -11.81 -17.81 -9.38
C LYS A 369 -10.86 -18.28 -8.28
N VAL A 370 -9.91 -19.12 -8.68
CA VAL A 370 -8.81 -19.56 -7.83
C VAL A 370 -7.50 -19.36 -8.59
N LEU A 371 -6.46 -18.82 -7.94
CA LEU A 371 -5.09 -18.86 -8.43
C LEU A 371 -4.30 -19.88 -7.60
N LEU A 372 -3.70 -20.88 -8.23
CA LEU A 372 -3.02 -22.01 -7.58
C LEU A 372 -1.67 -22.38 -8.23
N ASN A 373 -1.25 -21.68 -9.28
CA ASN A 373 0.04 -21.97 -9.92
C ASN A 373 1.23 -21.87 -8.93
N ALA A 374 2.38 -22.45 -9.28
CA ALA A 374 3.60 -22.47 -8.46
C ALA A 374 3.39 -23.07 -7.06
N ASN A 375 2.68 -24.19 -6.96
CA ASN A 375 2.49 -24.95 -5.72
C ASN A 375 3.03 -26.38 -5.89
N ALA A 376 3.12 -27.13 -4.78
CA ALA A 376 3.81 -28.42 -4.71
C ALA A 376 2.87 -29.62 -4.95
N PHE A 377 2.13 -29.61 -6.06
CA PHE A 377 1.24 -30.70 -6.47
C PHE A 377 1.44 -31.04 -7.94
N ASP A 378 1.23 -32.29 -8.33
CA ASP A 378 1.30 -32.70 -9.73
C ASP A 378 0.17 -32.09 -10.56
N GLU A 379 0.45 -31.71 -11.81
CA GLU A 379 -0.57 -31.14 -12.71
C GLU A 379 -1.72 -32.10 -12.99
N ASP A 380 -1.39 -33.40 -13.07
CA ASP A 380 -2.34 -34.50 -13.28
C ASP A 380 -3.14 -34.86 -12.00
N ASN A 381 -3.06 -34.04 -10.94
CA ASN A 381 -3.82 -34.28 -9.72
C ASN A 381 -5.33 -34.24 -10.02
N GLU A 382 -6.03 -35.36 -9.84
CA GLU A 382 -7.47 -35.47 -10.08
C GLU A 382 -8.32 -34.41 -9.36
N ASN A 383 -7.84 -33.88 -8.22
CA ASN A 383 -8.56 -32.84 -7.49
C ASN A 383 -8.52 -31.50 -8.22
N ILE A 384 -7.50 -31.22 -9.03
CA ILE A 384 -7.44 -30.04 -9.89
C ILE A 384 -8.51 -30.14 -10.98
N GLU A 385 -8.64 -31.27 -11.67
CA GLU A 385 -9.70 -31.49 -12.66
C GLU A 385 -11.09 -31.31 -12.05
N ARG A 386 -11.30 -31.85 -10.84
CA ARG A 386 -12.54 -31.68 -10.09
C ARG A 386 -12.80 -30.21 -9.72
N LEU A 387 -11.76 -29.39 -9.50
CA LEU A 387 -11.88 -27.96 -9.21
C LEU A 387 -12.33 -27.20 -10.45
N VAL A 388 -11.63 -27.46 -11.56
CA VAL A 388 -11.91 -26.85 -12.86
C VAL A 388 -13.34 -27.14 -13.28
N GLU A 389 -13.79 -28.39 -13.16
CA GLU A 389 -15.15 -28.78 -13.49
C GLU A 389 -16.19 -28.10 -12.58
N LEU A 390 -15.90 -27.96 -11.27
CA LEU A 390 -16.77 -27.24 -10.34
C LEU A 390 -16.93 -25.78 -10.74
N LEU A 391 -15.82 -25.08 -11.02
CA LEU A 391 -15.84 -23.67 -11.38
C LEU A 391 -16.49 -23.45 -12.76
N ARG A 392 -16.23 -24.34 -13.73
CA ARG A 392 -16.88 -24.33 -15.05
C ARG A 392 -18.40 -24.44 -14.93
N ARG A 393 -18.90 -25.41 -14.16
CA ARG A 393 -20.35 -25.57 -13.91
C ARG A 393 -20.95 -24.31 -13.28
N ARG A 394 -20.24 -23.68 -12.34
CA ARG A 394 -20.72 -22.43 -11.74
C ARG A 394 -20.72 -21.26 -12.72
N LYS A 395 -19.69 -21.14 -13.59
CA LYS A 395 -19.65 -20.14 -14.67
C LYS A 395 -20.85 -20.30 -15.61
N GLU A 396 -21.18 -21.52 -16.02
CA GLU A 396 -22.34 -21.81 -16.87
C GLU A 396 -23.69 -21.41 -16.22
N LEU A 397 -23.81 -21.60 -14.90
CA LEU A 397 -25.01 -21.30 -14.14
C LEU A 397 -25.16 -19.81 -13.79
N PHE A 398 -24.07 -19.14 -13.40
CA PHE A 398 -24.10 -17.82 -12.77
C PHE A 398 -23.31 -16.74 -13.50
N GLY A 399 -22.38 -17.10 -14.39
CA GLY A 399 -21.39 -16.18 -14.99
C GLY A 399 -21.78 -15.59 -16.34
N LYS A 400 -23.07 -15.58 -16.71
CA LYS A 400 -23.51 -15.12 -18.05
C LYS A 400 -23.22 -13.65 -18.33
N ASP A 401 -23.20 -12.83 -17.29
CA ASP A 401 -22.97 -11.39 -17.37
C ASP A 401 -21.57 -10.98 -16.88
N ASP A 402 -20.73 -11.95 -16.52
CA ASP A 402 -19.38 -11.70 -16.01
C ASP A 402 -18.37 -11.63 -17.17
N GLU A 403 -17.25 -10.94 -16.95
CA GLU A 403 -16.11 -10.90 -17.87
C GLU A 403 -15.47 -12.30 -18.03
N ASP A 404 -14.84 -12.57 -19.18
CA ASP A 404 -14.35 -13.90 -19.53
C ASP A 404 -13.33 -14.47 -18.52
N ASP A 405 -12.52 -13.59 -17.92
CA ASP A 405 -11.44 -13.91 -16.97
C ASP A 405 -11.87 -13.86 -15.50
N ALA A 406 -13.14 -13.56 -15.20
CA ALA A 406 -13.68 -13.48 -13.84
C ALA A 406 -13.84 -14.86 -13.17
N TRP A 407 -13.64 -15.94 -13.91
CA TRP A 407 -13.89 -17.32 -13.50
C TRP A 407 -12.73 -18.24 -13.82
N GLY A 408 -12.65 -19.34 -13.08
CA GLY A 408 -11.77 -20.47 -13.40
C GLY A 408 -10.51 -20.53 -12.56
N LEU A 409 -9.60 -21.38 -13.02
CA LEU A 409 -8.26 -21.56 -12.47
C LEU A 409 -7.27 -20.78 -13.34
N ASP A 410 -6.15 -20.34 -12.77
CA ASP A 410 -5.01 -19.88 -13.56
C ASP A 410 -4.40 -21.01 -14.40
N GLU A 411 -3.68 -20.63 -15.46
CA GLU A 411 -2.87 -21.57 -16.23
C GLU A 411 -1.76 -22.10 -15.31
N LEU A 412 -1.74 -23.42 -15.10
CA LEU A 412 -0.67 -24.11 -14.39
C LEU A 412 0.50 -24.22 -15.39
N ASP A 413 1.63 -23.61 -15.06
CA ASP A 413 2.84 -23.72 -15.89
C ASP A 413 3.45 -25.12 -15.71
N GLU A 414 3.88 -25.77 -16.81
CA GLU A 414 4.58 -27.07 -16.82
C GLU A 414 5.63 -27.12 -15.69
N LEU A 415 5.28 -27.77 -14.57
CA LEU A 415 6.16 -27.91 -13.41
C LEU A 415 7.45 -28.60 -13.86
N GLU A 416 8.59 -27.92 -13.72
CA GLU A 416 9.90 -28.58 -13.78
C GLU A 416 9.96 -29.55 -12.60
N GLY A 417 9.57 -30.80 -12.84
CA GLY A 417 9.62 -31.87 -11.85
C GLY A 417 11.04 -31.99 -11.32
N GLU A 418 11.24 -31.69 -10.04
CA GLU A 418 12.41 -32.18 -9.34
C GLU A 418 12.30 -33.71 -9.36
N GLU A 419 13.30 -34.38 -9.94
CA GLU A 419 13.40 -35.85 -9.96
C GLU A 419 13.41 -36.37 -8.51
N GLU A 420 12.25 -36.77 -7.98
CA GLU A 420 12.16 -37.56 -6.74
C GLU A 420 12.38 -39.04 -7.08
N GLU A 421 13.32 -39.66 -6.36
CA GLU A 421 13.60 -41.10 -6.44
C GLU A 421 12.34 -41.90 -6.12
N GLU A 422 11.98 -42.81 -7.04
CA GLU A 422 10.83 -43.73 -6.93
C GLU A 422 10.92 -44.60 -5.66
N GLU A 423 10.02 -44.38 -4.69
CA GLU A 423 9.57 -45.45 -3.79
C GLU A 423 8.12 -45.81 -4.16
N GLU A 424 7.97 -46.96 -4.84
CA GLU A 424 6.69 -47.59 -5.15
C GLU A 424 5.99 -48.03 -3.85
N GLU A 425 4.88 -47.38 -3.49
CA GLU A 425 3.85 -47.99 -2.65
C GLU A 425 2.55 -48.15 -3.47
N GLU A 426 2.21 -49.41 -3.78
CA GLU A 426 0.90 -49.80 -4.31
C GLU A 426 -0.17 -49.59 -3.24
N GLU A 427 -1.01 -48.55 -3.35
CA GLU A 427 -2.27 -48.47 -2.61
C GLU A 427 -3.46 -48.83 -3.50
N LYS A 428 -4.18 -49.86 -3.06
CA LYS A 428 -5.42 -50.36 -3.65
C LYS A 428 -6.55 -49.37 -3.41
N GLU A 429 -7.39 -49.20 -4.43
CA GLU A 429 -8.70 -48.58 -4.35
C GLU A 429 -9.55 -49.22 -3.24
N GLU A 430 -9.77 -48.49 -2.15
CA GLU A 430 -10.94 -48.66 -1.29
C GLU A 430 -11.69 -47.33 -1.23
N GLU A 431 -12.86 -47.28 -1.86
CA GLU A 431 -13.89 -46.27 -1.59
C GLU A 431 -14.41 -46.48 -0.16
N GLU A 432 -13.63 -46.09 0.85
CA GLU A 432 -14.13 -45.84 2.19
C GLU A 432 -14.26 -44.32 2.37
N GLU A 433 -15.40 -43.89 2.90
CA GLU A 433 -15.55 -42.56 3.50
C GLU A 433 -14.56 -42.48 4.67
N GLU A 434 -13.29 -42.18 4.39
CA GLU A 434 -12.32 -41.84 5.42
C GLU A 434 -12.91 -40.65 6.20
N GLU A 435 -13.30 -40.90 7.43
CA GLU A 435 -13.38 -39.86 8.47
C GLU A 435 -12.02 -39.17 8.47
N TRP A 436 -11.95 -38.05 7.75
CA TRP A 436 -10.72 -37.28 7.64
C TRP A 436 -10.20 -36.96 9.05
N GLU A 437 -8.88 -37.01 9.24
CA GLU A 437 -8.17 -36.52 10.45
C GLU A 437 -8.30 -34.99 10.64
N TRP A 438 -9.49 -34.41 10.47
CA TRP A 438 -9.80 -33.02 10.76
C TRP A 438 -10.00 -32.78 12.26
N GLU A 439 -10.32 -33.81 13.05
CA GLU A 439 -10.57 -33.69 14.50
C GLU A 439 -9.30 -33.39 15.29
N SER A 440 -8.15 -34.02 14.98
CA SER A 440 -6.90 -33.80 15.72
C SER A 440 -6.38 -32.36 15.61
N VAL A 441 -6.60 -31.71 14.47
CA VAL A 441 -6.28 -30.29 14.25
C VAL A 441 -7.40 -29.37 14.78
N ALA A 442 -8.55 -29.90 15.24
CA ALA A 442 -9.70 -29.13 15.74
C ALA A 442 -9.49 -28.72 17.19
N ASP A 443 -9.03 -29.67 17.99
CA ASP A 443 -8.76 -29.48 19.40
C ASP A 443 -7.67 -28.41 19.65
N GLU A 444 -6.67 -28.30 18.75
CA GLU A 444 -5.63 -27.27 18.84
C GLU A 444 -6.15 -25.87 18.47
N ALA A 445 -7.07 -25.75 17.50
CA ALA A 445 -7.55 -24.45 17.01
C ALA A 445 -8.65 -23.85 17.91
N GLU A 446 -9.55 -24.67 18.46
CA GLU A 446 -10.60 -24.20 19.38
C GLU A 446 -10.04 -23.67 20.70
N ALA A 447 -8.91 -24.20 21.16
CA ALA A 447 -8.23 -23.75 22.38
C ALA A 447 -7.69 -22.30 22.29
N GLU A 448 -7.57 -21.71 21.10
CA GLU A 448 -6.91 -20.41 20.90
C GLU A 448 -7.85 -19.19 20.79
N ILE A 449 -9.16 -19.36 20.66
CA ILE A 449 -10.06 -18.31 20.14
C ILE A 449 -10.73 -17.45 21.23
N ASP A 450 -10.00 -16.45 21.70
CA ASP A 450 -10.54 -15.11 22.05
C ASP A 450 -9.55 -14.04 21.56
N ILE A 451 -9.49 -13.87 20.25
CA ILE A 451 -8.47 -13.05 19.57
C ILE A 451 -8.74 -11.55 19.80
N ARG A 452 -10.01 -11.13 19.88
CA ARG A 452 -10.37 -9.73 20.07
C ARG A 452 -9.93 -9.23 21.45
N ALA A 453 -10.18 -9.99 22.52
CA ALA A 453 -9.70 -9.60 23.84
C ALA A 453 -8.17 -9.59 23.93
N LYS A 454 -7.49 -10.59 23.34
CA LYS A 454 -6.02 -10.64 23.25
C LYS A 454 -5.46 -9.44 22.46
N ALA A 455 -6.08 -9.07 21.35
CA ALA A 455 -5.70 -7.93 20.53
C ALA A 455 -5.82 -6.59 21.28
N ASP A 456 -6.93 -6.40 21.99
CA ASP A 456 -7.16 -5.23 22.83
C ASP A 456 -6.11 -5.12 23.95
N HIS A 457 -5.71 -6.24 24.54
CA HIS A 457 -4.64 -6.28 25.55
C HIS A 457 -3.27 -5.90 24.96
N ILE A 458 -2.90 -6.48 23.80
CA ILE A 458 -1.62 -6.20 23.13
C ILE A 458 -1.50 -4.71 22.79
N LEU A 459 -2.59 -4.08 22.34
CA LEU A 459 -2.60 -2.64 22.06
C LEU A 459 -2.45 -1.81 23.32
N LYS A 460 -3.14 -2.17 24.40
CA LYS A 460 -3.03 -1.46 25.67
C LYS A 460 -1.61 -1.53 26.24
N ASP A 461 -0.96 -2.69 26.17
CA ASP A 461 0.43 -2.85 26.63
C ASP A 461 1.40 -2.02 25.80
N ALA A 462 1.17 -1.94 24.49
CA ALA A 462 1.98 -1.14 23.58
C ALA A 462 1.78 0.37 23.79
N ASP A 463 0.53 0.82 23.96
CA ASP A 463 0.22 2.21 24.30
C ASP A 463 0.86 2.60 25.64
N LEU A 464 0.94 1.67 26.60
CA LEU A 464 1.65 1.90 27.87
C LEU A 464 3.17 2.00 27.65
N ALA A 465 3.76 1.12 26.84
CA ALA A 465 5.19 1.14 26.55
C ALA A 465 5.62 2.40 25.76
N GLU A 466 4.78 2.91 24.86
CA GLU A 466 5.07 4.12 24.08
C GLU A 466 4.88 5.41 24.93
N ASN A 467 4.04 5.36 25.97
CA ASN A 467 3.79 6.47 26.89
C ASN A 467 4.53 6.36 28.24
N GLU A 468 5.40 5.37 28.43
CA GLU A 468 6.25 5.29 29.61
C GLU A 468 7.27 6.44 29.59
N PRO A 469 7.34 7.28 30.63
CA PRO A 469 8.38 8.29 30.72
C PRO A 469 9.73 7.58 30.79
N VAL A 470 10.58 7.83 29.78
CA VAL A 470 11.96 7.32 29.75
C VAL A 470 12.64 7.70 31.06
N ALA A 471 13.04 6.71 31.85
CA ALA A 471 13.72 6.94 33.11
C ALA A 471 15.01 7.75 32.85
N GLN A 472 15.12 8.93 33.45
CA GLN A 472 16.27 9.83 33.36
C GLN A 472 17.56 9.29 34.02
N ASP A 473 17.59 8.02 34.44
CA ASP A 473 18.73 7.42 35.14
C ASP A 473 19.94 7.13 34.24
N VAL A 474 19.80 7.27 32.91
CA VAL A 474 20.91 7.10 31.97
C VAL A 474 21.81 8.36 31.90
N ASP A 475 21.28 9.55 32.19
CA ASP A 475 22.04 10.81 32.08
C ASP A 475 23.12 10.94 33.17
N LYS A 476 22.84 10.52 34.42
CA LYS A 476 23.83 10.63 35.51
C LYS A 476 25.08 9.77 35.30
N ALA A 477 24.92 8.56 34.75
CA ALA A 477 26.05 7.68 34.50
C ALA A 477 26.93 8.16 33.33
N VAL A 478 26.30 8.76 32.31
CA VAL A 478 27.00 9.36 31.15
C VAL A 478 27.70 10.66 31.54
N ASP A 479 27.07 11.49 32.38
CA ASP A 479 27.67 12.70 32.92
C ASP A 479 28.84 12.41 33.87
N GLU A 480 28.73 11.38 34.73
CA GLU A 480 29.82 10.93 35.59
C GLU A 480 30.99 10.33 34.79
N LEU A 481 30.72 9.67 33.64
CA LEU A 481 31.78 9.21 32.73
C LEU A 481 32.46 10.40 32.02
N GLY A 482 31.68 11.40 31.62
CA GLY A 482 32.17 12.64 31.00
C GLY A 482 33.07 13.45 31.93
N GLU A 483 32.77 13.51 33.22
CA GLU A 483 33.62 14.17 34.22
C GLU A 483 34.91 13.37 34.52
N LYS A 484 34.85 12.03 34.57
CA LYS A 484 36.05 11.19 34.74
C LYS A 484 37.02 11.25 33.55
N LEU A 485 36.51 11.46 32.33
CA LEU A 485 37.35 11.64 31.15
C LEU A 485 38.05 13.01 31.13
N LYS A 486 37.42 14.06 31.68
CA LYS A 486 38.05 15.39 31.82
C LYS A 486 39.18 15.43 32.85
N SER A 487 39.16 14.55 33.85
CA SER A 487 40.23 14.48 34.87
C SER A 487 41.43 13.62 34.48
N THR A 488 41.40 12.98 33.29
CA THR A 488 42.46 12.08 32.81
C THR A 488 43.10 12.58 31.52
N THR A 489 43.50 13.86 31.48
CA THR A 489 44.42 14.36 30.45
C THR A 489 45.72 14.81 31.13
N ILE A 490 46.81 14.10 30.85
CA ILE A 490 48.21 14.46 31.15
C ILE A 490 48.72 15.42 30.08
#